data_AF-A0A384ARG7-F1
#
_entry.id   AF-A0A384ARG7-F1
#
_cell.length_a   1.000
_cell.length_b   1.000
_cell.length_c   1.000
_cell.angle_alpha   90.00
_cell.angle_beta   90.00
_cell.angle_gamma   90.00
#
_symmetry.space_group_name_H-M   'P 1'
#
loop_
_entity.id
_entity.type
_entity.pdbx_description
1 polymer ?
#
loop_
_entity_poly.entity_id
_entity_poly.type
_entity_poly.pdbx_seq_one_letter_code
_entity_poly.pdbx_strand_id
1 'polypeptide(L)'
;MMGLIFAKLWSLFCNQEHKVIIVGLDNAGKTTILYQFLMNEVVHTSPTIGSNVEEIVVKNTHFLMWDIGGQESLRSSWNTYYSNTEFIILVVDSIDRERLAITKEELYRMLAHEDLRKAAVLIFANKQDMKGCMTAAEISKYLTLSSIKDHPWHIQSCCALTGEGLCQGLEWMTSRIGVR
;
A
#
# COMPACT_ATOMS: atom_id res chain seq x y z
N MET A 1 27.70 -23.66 20.07
CA MET A 1 28.17 -22.41 19.46
C MET A 1 27.59 -22.17 18.05
N MET A 2 27.43 -23.19 17.20
CA MET A 2 26.78 -23.06 15.87
C MET A 2 25.32 -22.56 15.91
N GLY A 3 24.49 -23.06 16.83
CA GLY A 3 23.06 -22.68 16.90
C GLY A 3 22.79 -21.23 17.29
N LEU A 4 23.66 -20.61 18.10
CA LEU A 4 23.55 -19.21 18.51
C LEU A 4 23.99 -18.25 17.38
N ILE A 5 24.95 -18.65 16.56
CA ILE A 5 25.37 -17.89 15.37
C ILE A 5 24.29 -17.99 14.30
N PHE A 6 23.69 -19.17 14.12
CA PHE A 6 22.56 -19.34 13.20
C PHE A 6 21.32 -18.56 13.66
N ALA A 7 21.00 -18.57 14.95
CA ALA A 7 19.90 -17.76 15.52
C ALA A 7 20.17 -16.25 15.44
N LYS A 8 21.43 -15.80 15.57
CA LYS A 8 21.81 -14.38 15.36
C LYS A 8 21.80 -13.97 13.90
N LEU A 9 22.29 -14.81 12.99
CA LEU A 9 22.17 -14.57 11.56
C LEU A 9 20.68 -14.54 11.19
N TRP A 10 19.90 -15.51 11.67
CA TRP A 10 18.46 -15.57 11.47
C TRP A 10 17.74 -14.36 12.07
N SER A 11 18.10 -13.88 13.27
CA SER A 11 17.51 -12.66 13.83
C SER A 11 17.94 -11.39 13.09
N LEU A 12 19.15 -11.37 12.50
CA LEU A 12 19.58 -10.30 11.59
C LEU A 12 18.84 -10.33 10.24
N PHE A 13 18.39 -11.51 9.80
CA PHE A 13 17.53 -11.68 8.62
C PHE A 13 16.02 -11.53 8.93
N CYS A 14 15.57 -11.76 10.16
CA CYS A 14 14.16 -11.72 10.56
C CYS A 14 13.70 -10.38 11.12
N ASN A 15 14.60 -9.50 11.56
CA ASN A 15 14.25 -8.18 12.10
C ASN A 15 14.50 -7.03 11.09
N GLN A 16 14.42 -7.31 9.79
CA GLN A 16 14.49 -6.24 8.79
C GLN A 16 13.12 -5.58 8.70
N GLU A 17 13.04 -4.30 9.09
CA GLU A 17 11.85 -3.49 8.91
C GLU A 17 11.66 -3.18 7.42
N HIS A 18 10.49 -3.47 6.89
CA HIS A 18 10.14 -3.19 5.50
C HIS A 18 9.38 -1.87 5.41
N LYS A 19 9.95 -0.90 4.72
CA LYS A 19 9.31 0.41 4.54
C LYS A 19 8.20 0.34 3.50
N VAL A 20 7.01 0.79 3.90
CA VAL A 20 5.81 0.85 3.06
C VAL A 20 5.29 2.29 3.04
N ILE A 21 4.90 2.78 1.87
CA ILE A 21 4.10 4.02 1.75
C ILE A 21 2.67 3.67 1.37
N ILE A 22 1.70 4.26 2.06
CA ILE A 22 0.27 4.18 1.73
C ILE A 22 -0.13 5.50 1.10
N VAL A 23 -0.52 5.44 -0.16
CA VAL A 23 -0.81 6.58 -1.03
C VAL A 23 -2.12 6.38 -1.77
N GLY A 24 -2.63 7.45 -2.37
CA GLY A 24 -3.96 7.49 -2.97
C GLY A 24 -4.69 8.78 -2.60
N LEU A 25 -5.75 9.09 -3.32
CA LEU A 25 -6.46 10.36 -3.15
C LEU A 25 -7.08 10.48 -1.75
N ASP A 26 -7.43 11.70 -1.37
CA ASP A 26 -8.25 11.95 -0.19
C ASP A 26 -9.54 11.12 -0.23
N ASN A 27 -10.00 10.69 0.95
CA ASN A 27 -11.18 9.84 1.12
C ASN A 27 -11.10 8.43 0.51
N ALA A 28 -9.96 8.00 -0.07
CA ALA A 28 -9.84 6.64 -0.61
C ALA A 28 -9.86 5.52 0.46
N GLY A 29 -9.63 5.85 1.73
CA GLY A 29 -9.64 4.91 2.86
C GLY A 29 -8.27 4.42 3.33
N LYS A 30 -7.19 5.17 3.04
CA LYS A 30 -5.81 4.84 3.42
C LYS A 30 -5.63 4.65 4.92
N THR A 31 -6.03 5.64 5.70
CA THR A 31 -5.94 5.63 7.16
C THR A 31 -6.84 4.55 7.78
N THR A 32 -8.01 4.31 7.20
CA THR A 32 -8.89 3.20 7.63
C THR A 32 -8.22 1.85 7.42
N ILE A 33 -7.55 1.62 6.28
CA ILE A 33 -6.80 0.39 6.04
C ILE A 33 -5.65 0.24 7.04
N LEU A 34 -4.90 1.31 7.32
CA LEU A 34 -3.81 1.29 8.30
C LEU A 34 -4.32 0.86 9.69
N TYR A 35 -5.40 1.47 10.17
CA TYR A 35 -5.97 1.11 11.48
C TYR A 35 -6.63 -0.26 11.48
N GLN A 36 -7.22 -0.70 10.36
CA GLN A 36 -7.75 -2.05 10.23
C GLN A 36 -6.64 -3.09 10.38
N PHE A 37 -5.43 -2.82 9.89
CA PHE A 37 -4.26 -3.68 10.11
C PHE A 37 -3.77 -3.69 11.57
N LEU A 38 -3.85 -2.55 12.26
CA LEU A 38 -3.34 -2.42 13.63
C LEU A 38 -4.28 -3.03 14.68
N MET A 39 -5.57 -2.74 14.56
CA MET A 39 -6.55 -2.96 15.62
C MET A 39 -7.54 -4.06 15.30
N ASN A 40 -7.60 -4.52 14.04
CA ASN A 40 -8.68 -5.37 13.51
C ASN A 40 -10.09 -4.80 13.79
N GLU A 41 -10.17 -3.47 13.96
CA GLU A 41 -11.37 -2.71 14.27
C GLU A 41 -11.46 -1.48 13.36
N VAL A 42 -12.69 -1.05 13.12
CA VAL A 42 -12.98 0.11 12.28
C VAL A 42 -12.82 1.39 13.08
N VAL A 43 -11.89 2.24 12.65
CA VAL A 43 -11.75 3.60 13.18
C VAL A 43 -12.36 4.58 12.20
N HIS A 44 -13.29 5.43 12.66
CA HIS A 44 -13.75 6.58 11.89
C HIS A 44 -12.63 7.62 11.81
N THR A 45 -12.21 7.96 10.59
CA THR A 45 -11.06 8.83 10.34
C THR A 45 -11.46 10.09 9.58
N SER A 46 -10.87 11.23 9.95
CA SER A 46 -10.86 12.45 9.14
C SER A 46 -9.69 12.44 8.14
N PRO A 47 -9.70 13.28 7.08
CA PRO A 47 -8.57 13.38 6.16
C PRO A 47 -7.23 13.67 6.86
N THR A 48 -6.22 12.85 6.60
CA THR A 48 -4.86 13.04 7.14
C THR A 48 -4.21 14.33 6.61
N ILE A 49 -3.61 15.10 7.52
CA ILE A 49 -2.74 16.24 7.21
C ILE A 49 -1.30 15.80 7.41
N GLY A 50 -0.46 15.89 6.38
CA GLY A 50 0.92 15.42 6.44
C GLY A 50 1.04 13.89 6.33
N SER A 51 1.63 13.24 7.33
CA SER A 51 1.81 11.78 7.36
C SER A 51 1.64 11.19 8.77
N ASN A 52 1.14 9.96 8.85
CA ASN A 52 1.20 9.12 10.06
C ASN A 52 2.13 7.92 9.82
N VAL A 53 2.79 7.43 10.87
CA VAL A 53 3.67 6.24 10.78
C VAL A 53 3.30 5.26 11.85
N GLU A 54 3.07 4.01 11.44
CA GLU A 54 2.74 2.92 12.35
C GLU A 54 3.51 1.66 11.96
N GLU A 55 3.83 0.86 12.96
CA GLU A 55 4.45 -0.45 12.78
C GLU A 55 3.39 -1.55 12.80
N ILE A 56 3.36 -2.39 11.76
CA ILE A 56 2.44 -3.52 11.65
C ILE A 56 3.25 -4.81 11.53
N VAL A 57 2.93 -5.79 12.37
CA VAL A 57 3.60 -7.10 12.38
C VAL A 57 2.69 -8.16 11.76
N VAL A 58 3.13 -8.75 10.65
CA VAL A 58 2.41 -9.83 9.95
C VAL A 58 3.29 -11.06 9.87
N LYS A 59 2.91 -12.18 10.50
CA LYS A 59 3.68 -13.44 10.47
C LYS A 59 5.19 -13.26 10.79
N ASN A 60 5.50 -12.43 11.81
CA ASN A 60 6.85 -12.01 12.24
C ASN A 60 7.61 -11.09 11.27
N THR A 61 6.95 -10.57 10.24
CA THR A 61 7.48 -9.52 9.37
C THR A 61 7.03 -8.16 9.88
N HIS A 62 7.97 -7.25 10.04
CA HIS A 62 7.73 -5.88 10.51
C HIS A 62 7.60 -4.94 9.32
N PHE A 63 6.46 -4.28 9.18
CA PHE A 63 6.20 -3.25 8.18
C PHE A 63 6.11 -1.89 8.86
N LEU A 64 6.95 -0.94 8.42
CA LEU A 64 6.86 0.45 8.83
C LEU A 64 6.03 1.21 7.78
N MET A 65 4.77 1.45 8.08
CA MET A 65 3.80 1.99 7.13
C MET A 65 3.60 3.50 7.31
N TRP A 66 3.88 4.25 6.25
CA TRP A 66 3.67 5.70 6.18
C TRP A 66 2.35 6.00 5.47
N ASP A 67 1.29 6.37 6.19
CA ASP A 67 0.04 6.91 5.61
C ASP A 67 0.22 8.37 5.26
N ILE A 68 0.13 8.72 3.98
CA ILE A 68 0.43 10.05 3.47
C ILE A 68 -0.85 10.76 3.04
N GLY A 69 -0.98 12.04 3.37
CA GLY A 69 -2.12 12.87 2.97
C GLY A 69 -2.39 12.84 1.46
N GLY A 70 -3.63 12.55 1.08
CA GLY A 70 -4.04 12.38 -0.32
C GLY A 70 -4.66 13.61 -0.99
N GLN A 71 -4.81 14.70 -0.23
CA GLN A 71 -5.38 15.96 -0.73
C GLN A 71 -4.46 16.55 -1.80
N GLU A 72 -5.04 17.21 -2.79
CA GLU A 72 -4.30 17.78 -3.93
C GLU A 72 -3.09 18.62 -3.51
N SER A 73 -3.25 19.50 -2.53
CA SER A 73 -2.19 20.36 -2.00
C SER A 73 -1.03 19.61 -1.33
N LEU A 74 -1.23 18.34 -0.97
CA LEU A 74 -0.25 17.50 -0.28
C LEU A 74 0.43 16.48 -1.22
N ARG A 75 -0.08 16.24 -2.43
CA ARG A 75 0.49 15.19 -3.30
C ARG A 75 1.89 15.49 -3.79
N SER A 76 2.24 16.77 -3.90
CA SER A 76 3.59 17.20 -4.30
C SER A 76 4.68 16.80 -3.30
N SER A 77 4.33 16.50 -2.03
CA SER A 77 5.28 16.09 -1.00
C SER A 77 5.44 14.57 -0.87
N TRP A 78 4.69 13.75 -1.63
CA TRP A 78 4.81 12.29 -1.56
C TRP A 78 6.24 11.81 -1.83
N ASN A 79 6.98 12.49 -2.70
CA ASN A 79 8.36 12.17 -3.03
C ASN A 79 9.32 12.21 -1.84
N THR A 80 9.01 13.00 -0.80
CA THR A 80 9.82 13.05 0.42
C THR A 80 9.86 11.71 1.18
N TYR A 81 8.94 10.79 0.87
CA TYR A 81 8.85 9.47 1.50
C TYR A 81 9.43 8.34 0.65
N TYR A 82 9.83 8.56 -0.61
CA TYR A 82 10.17 7.47 -1.53
C TYR A 82 11.46 6.73 -1.19
N SER A 83 12.48 7.42 -0.69
CA SER A 83 13.77 6.82 -0.39
C SER A 83 13.64 5.57 0.50
N ASN A 84 14.26 4.47 0.06
CA ASN A 84 14.22 3.14 0.70
C ASN A 84 12.83 2.49 0.81
N THR A 85 11.83 2.94 0.05
CA THR A 85 10.51 2.30 0.02
C THR A 85 10.59 0.96 -0.72
N GLU A 86 10.14 -0.11 -0.07
CA GLU A 86 10.08 -1.45 -0.66
C GLU A 86 8.70 -1.75 -1.25
N PHE A 87 7.65 -1.18 -0.66
CA PHE A 87 6.28 -1.39 -1.09
C PHE A 87 5.49 -0.09 -1.16
N ILE A 88 4.70 0.02 -2.21
CA ILE A 88 3.71 1.08 -2.39
C ILE A 88 2.34 0.42 -2.25
N ILE A 89 1.53 0.86 -1.29
CA ILE A 89 0.12 0.54 -1.21
C ILE A 89 -0.64 1.72 -1.84
N LEU A 90 -1.13 1.55 -3.06
CA LEU A 90 -2.03 2.49 -3.70
C LEU A 90 -3.48 2.14 -3.36
N VAL A 91 -4.16 3.00 -2.62
CA VAL A 91 -5.57 2.84 -2.28
C VAL A 91 -6.43 3.62 -3.27
N VAL A 92 -7.32 2.91 -3.95
CA VAL A 92 -8.24 3.45 -4.96
C VAL A 92 -9.65 3.40 -4.42
N ASP A 93 -10.34 4.55 -4.46
CA ASP A 93 -11.77 4.60 -4.18
C ASP A 93 -12.55 4.01 -5.36
N SER A 94 -13.15 2.84 -5.19
CA SER A 94 -13.82 2.15 -6.30
C SER A 94 -15.13 2.81 -6.73
N ILE A 95 -15.71 3.73 -5.95
CA ILE A 95 -16.90 4.48 -6.40
C ILE A 95 -16.54 5.75 -7.17
N ASP A 96 -15.30 6.22 -7.06
CA ASP A 96 -14.86 7.50 -7.59
C ASP A 96 -14.27 7.40 -8.99
N ARG A 97 -15.16 7.21 -9.97
CA ARG A 97 -14.79 7.10 -11.38
C ARG A 97 -14.18 8.39 -11.93
N GLU A 98 -14.66 9.54 -11.46
CA GLU A 98 -14.28 10.85 -11.98
C GLU A 98 -12.82 11.16 -11.68
N ARG A 99 -12.33 10.77 -10.49
CA ARG A 99 -10.94 11.04 -10.08
C ARG A 99 -9.96 9.91 -10.41
N LEU A 100 -10.39 8.84 -11.06
CA LEU A 100 -9.51 7.72 -11.42
C LEU A 100 -8.40 8.13 -12.41
N ALA A 101 -8.64 9.15 -13.24
CA ALA A 101 -7.62 9.74 -14.11
C ALA A 101 -6.47 10.36 -13.30
N ILE A 102 -6.78 11.02 -12.18
CA ILE A 102 -5.80 11.62 -11.27
C ILE A 102 -5.00 10.51 -10.59
N THR A 103 -5.67 9.46 -10.10
CA THR A 103 -5.00 8.28 -9.53
C THR A 103 -4.02 7.65 -10.51
N LYS A 104 -4.39 7.56 -11.79
CA LYS A 104 -3.51 7.07 -12.85
C LYS A 104 -2.28 7.95 -13.00
N GLU A 105 -2.47 9.26 -13.15
CA GLU A 105 -1.36 10.19 -13.31
C GLU A 105 -0.36 10.10 -12.15
N GLU A 106 -0.86 10.11 -10.91
CA GLU A 106 -0.02 9.98 -9.71
C GLU A 106 0.71 8.64 -9.65
N LEU A 107 0.04 7.52 -10.00
CA LEU A 107 0.69 6.21 -10.06
C LEU A 107 1.90 6.23 -11.01
N TYR A 108 1.71 6.68 -12.26
CA TYR A 108 2.83 6.69 -13.22
C TYR A 108 3.91 7.73 -12.87
N ARG A 109 3.54 8.85 -12.25
CA ARG A 109 4.49 9.83 -11.72
C ARG A 109 5.37 9.22 -10.62
N MET A 110 4.78 8.43 -9.72
CA MET A 110 5.52 7.70 -8.68
C MET A 110 6.45 6.66 -9.28
N LEU A 111 5.96 5.80 -10.18
CA LEU A 111 6.77 4.72 -10.76
C LEU A 111 7.93 5.24 -11.62
N ALA A 112 7.82 6.45 -12.17
CA ALA A 112 8.92 7.09 -12.89
C ALA A 112 10.05 7.59 -11.98
N HIS A 113 9.84 7.68 -10.65
CA HIS A 113 10.83 8.22 -9.71
C HIS A 113 11.93 7.20 -9.40
N GLU A 114 13.19 7.61 -9.42
CA GLU A 114 14.35 6.73 -9.28
C GLU A 114 14.40 5.97 -7.94
N ASP A 115 14.00 6.63 -6.85
CA ASP A 115 13.93 6.01 -5.52
C ASP A 115 12.94 4.86 -5.42
N LEU A 116 11.93 4.81 -6.29
CA LEU A 116 10.89 3.78 -6.27
C LEU A 116 11.16 2.63 -7.21
N ARG A 117 12.23 2.66 -8.02
CA ARG A 117 12.50 1.72 -9.13
C ARG A 117 12.50 0.23 -8.76
N LYS A 118 12.65 -0.10 -7.47
CA LYS A 118 12.63 -1.48 -6.95
C LYS A 118 11.38 -1.81 -6.13
N ALA A 119 10.51 -0.83 -5.89
CA ALA A 119 9.34 -1.01 -5.05
C ALA A 119 8.28 -1.87 -5.75
N ALA A 120 7.65 -2.77 -5.00
CA ALA A 120 6.48 -3.50 -5.47
C ALA A 120 5.20 -2.72 -5.17
N VAL A 121 4.18 -2.86 -6.02
CA VAL A 121 2.95 -2.06 -5.96
C VAL A 121 1.75 -2.94 -5.62
N LEU A 122 1.18 -2.76 -4.43
CA LEU A 122 -0.12 -3.31 -4.08
C LEU A 122 -1.19 -2.25 -4.33
N ILE A 123 -2.19 -2.57 -5.15
CA ILE A 123 -3.34 -1.72 -5.41
C ILE A 123 -4.52 -2.29 -4.64
N PHE A 124 -5.06 -1.53 -3.70
CA PHE A 124 -6.35 -1.84 -3.08
C PHE A 124 -7.47 -1.15 -3.84
N ALA A 125 -8.31 -1.94 -4.50
CA ALA A 125 -9.61 -1.50 -5.02
C ALA A 125 -10.58 -1.48 -3.83
N ASN A 126 -10.61 -0.36 -3.11
CA ASN A 126 -11.32 -0.23 -1.84
C ASN A 126 -12.79 0.18 -2.02
N LYS A 127 -13.61 -0.02 -0.99
CA LYS A 127 -15.05 0.26 -0.95
C LYS A 127 -15.88 -0.63 -1.86
N GLN A 128 -15.50 -1.91 -1.96
CA GLN A 128 -16.23 -2.90 -2.77
C GLN A 128 -17.61 -3.26 -2.20
N ASP A 129 -17.90 -2.86 -0.95
CA ASP A 129 -19.21 -2.94 -0.31
C ASP A 129 -20.24 -1.96 -0.91
N MET A 130 -19.77 -0.90 -1.59
CA MET A 130 -20.64 0.14 -2.10
C MET A 130 -21.30 -0.25 -3.43
N LYS A 131 -22.61 0.03 -3.55
CA LYS A 131 -23.36 -0.24 -4.79
C LYS A 131 -22.80 0.58 -5.95
N GLY A 132 -22.56 -0.10 -7.07
CA GLY A 132 -22.05 0.53 -8.28
C GLY A 132 -20.56 0.88 -8.19
N CYS A 133 -19.79 0.32 -7.25
CA CYS A 133 -18.33 0.39 -7.30
C CYS A 133 -17.78 -0.25 -8.59
N MET A 134 -16.60 0.20 -9.01
CA MET A 134 -15.82 -0.45 -10.04
C MET A 134 -15.21 -1.74 -9.50
N THR A 135 -15.21 -2.78 -10.31
CA THR A 135 -14.47 -4.01 -10.01
C THR A 135 -12.95 -3.76 -10.08
N ALA A 136 -12.17 -4.60 -9.40
CA ALA A 136 -10.72 -4.61 -9.55
C ALA A 136 -10.27 -4.76 -11.02
N ALA A 137 -11.01 -5.52 -11.84
CA ALA A 137 -10.71 -5.67 -13.27
C ALA A 137 -10.90 -4.36 -14.05
N GLU A 138 -11.97 -3.62 -13.77
CA GLU A 138 -12.21 -2.31 -14.40
C GLU A 138 -11.14 -1.29 -14.00
N ILE A 139 -10.79 -1.23 -12.71
CA ILE A 139 -9.72 -0.36 -12.20
C ILE A 139 -8.38 -0.74 -12.84
N SER A 140 -8.04 -2.03 -12.88
CA SER A 140 -6.81 -2.52 -13.49
C SER A 140 -6.70 -2.13 -14.97
N LYS A 141 -7.81 -2.29 -15.72
CA LYS A 141 -7.88 -1.90 -17.13
C LYS A 141 -7.70 -0.39 -17.30
N TYR A 142 -8.39 0.42 -16.50
CA TYR A 142 -8.34 1.88 -16.60
C TYR A 142 -6.94 2.44 -16.27
N LEU A 143 -6.36 1.99 -15.16
CA LEU A 143 -5.00 2.34 -14.72
C LEU A 143 -3.92 1.73 -15.62
N THR A 144 -4.31 0.90 -16.60
CA THR A 144 -3.40 0.20 -17.52
C THR A 144 -2.32 -0.59 -16.78
N LEU A 145 -2.64 -1.25 -15.67
CA LEU A 145 -1.63 -1.91 -14.83
C LEU A 145 -0.80 -2.96 -15.59
N SER A 146 -1.38 -3.57 -16.63
CA SER A 146 -0.70 -4.50 -17.52
C SER A 146 0.49 -3.90 -18.29
N SER A 147 0.58 -2.58 -18.44
CA SER A 147 1.75 -1.92 -19.04
C SER A 147 2.91 -1.72 -18.07
N ILE A 148 2.70 -1.88 -16.76
CA ILE A 148 3.77 -1.84 -15.76
C ILE A 148 4.55 -3.15 -15.84
N LYS A 149 5.84 -3.07 -16.23
CA LYS A 149 6.72 -4.23 -16.47
C LYS A 149 7.95 -4.26 -15.57
N ASP A 150 8.32 -3.10 -15.08
CA ASP A 150 9.49 -2.80 -14.26
C ASP A 150 9.21 -2.93 -12.75
N HIS A 151 7.93 -2.96 -12.35
CA HIS A 151 7.52 -3.18 -10.97
C HIS A 151 6.63 -4.44 -10.84
N PRO A 152 6.89 -5.32 -9.86
CA PRO A 152 5.91 -6.31 -9.45
C PRO A 152 4.66 -5.60 -8.94
N TRP A 153 3.47 -6.05 -9.35
CA TRP A 153 2.23 -5.46 -8.86
C TRP A 153 1.14 -6.51 -8.63
N HIS A 154 0.16 -6.15 -7.80
CA HIS A 154 -1.07 -6.90 -7.57
C HIS A 154 -2.22 -5.95 -7.29
N ILE A 155 -3.42 -6.32 -7.72
CA ILE A 155 -4.63 -5.59 -7.39
C ILE A 155 -5.57 -6.49 -6.58
N GLN A 156 -6.08 -5.95 -5.48
CA GLN A 156 -6.90 -6.68 -4.54
C GLN A 156 -8.18 -5.88 -4.27
N SER A 157 -9.33 -6.49 -4.55
CA SER A 157 -10.62 -5.99 -4.07
C SER A 157 -10.65 -6.04 -2.55
N CYS A 158 -11.07 -4.95 -1.90
CA CYS A 158 -11.19 -4.91 -0.45
C CYS A 158 -12.32 -3.99 0.05
N CYS A 159 -12.65 -4.16 1.33
CA CYS A 159 -13.43 -3.21 2.10
C CYS A 159 -12.68 -2.88 3.39
N ALA A 160 -12.18 -1.65 3.49
CA ALA A 160 -11.45 -1.18 4.67
C ALA A 160 -12.30 -1.22 5.96
N LEU A 161 -13.63 -1.11 5.86
CA LEU A 161 -14.54 -1.14 7.00
C LEU A 161 -14.84 -2.55 7.51
N THR A 162 -14.65 -3.59 6.71
CA THR A 162 -14.86 -4.98 7.16
C THR A 162 -13.56 -5.75 7.30
N GLY A 163 -12.47 -5.23 6.75
CA GLY A 163 -11.20 -5.93 6.61
C GLY A 163 -11.16 -6.96 5.48
N GLU A 164 -12.26 -7.16 4.76
CA GLU A 164 -12.32 -8.12 3.65
C GLU A 164 -11.30 -7.74 2.57
N GLY A 165 -10.54 -8.72 2.08
CA GLY A 165 -9.53 -8.54 1.03
C GLY A 165 -8.18 -8.02 1.53
N LEU A 166 -8.11 -7.43 2.72
CA LEU A 166 -6.88 -6.79 3.21
C LEU A 166 -5.79 -7.83 3.53
N CYS A 167 -6.17 -8.96 4.14
CA CYS A 167 -5.24 -10.05 4.45
C CYS A 167 -4.58 -10.60 3.19
N GLN A 168 -5.35 -10.84 2.12
CA GLN A 168 -4.84 -11.34 0.84
C GLN A 168 -3.82 -10.37 0.20
N GLY A 169 -4.06 -9.07 0.33
CA GLY A 169 -3.11 -8.05 -0.11
C GLY A 169 -1.79 -8.09 0.66
N LEU A 170 -1.85 -8.22 1.99
CA LEU A 170 -0.66 -8.37 2.83
C LEU A 170 0.09 -9.66 2.56
N GLU A 171 -0.61 -10.78 2.37
CA GLU A 171 0.01 -12.06 2.04
C GLU A 171 0.78 -11.98 0.71
N TRP A 172 0.23 -11.26 -0.27
CA TRP A 172 0.98 -10.97 -1.50
C TRP A 172 2.24 -10.16 -1.21
N MET A 173 2.19 -9.10 -0.39
CA MET A 173 3.38 -8.32 -0.02
C MET A 173 4.43 -9.20 0.67
N THR A 174 4.03 -9.99 1.67
CA THR A 174 4.94 -10.90 2.37
C THR A 174 5.57 -11.91 1.41
N SER A 175 4.85 -12.38 0.39
CA SER A 175 5.39 -13.30 -0.62
C SER A 175 6.49 -12.68 -1.52
N ARG A 176 6.64 -11.35 -1.52
CA ARG A 176 7.69 -10.65 -2.27
C ARG A 176 8.96 -10.41 -1.46
N ILE A 177 8.90 -10.57 -0.15
CA ILE A 177 10.07 -10.39 0.72
C ILE A 177 11.09 -11.50 0.44
N GLY A 178 12.34 -11.12 0.25
CA GLY A 178 13.44 -12.06 -0.03
C GLY A 178 13.49 -12.57 -1.47
N VAL A 179 12.55 -12.19 -2.33
CA VAL A 179 12.61 -12.45 -3.78
C VAL A 179 13.48 -11.34 -4.40
N ARG A 180 14.78 -11.63 -4.58
CA ARG A 180 15.73 -10.75 -5.28
C ARG A 180 15.99 -11.24 -6.69
#